data_AF-A0A838U7W6-F1
#
_entry.id   AF-A0A838U7W6-F1
#
_cell.length_a   1.000
_cell.length_b   1.000
_cell.length_c   1.000
_cell.angle_alpha   90.00
_cell.angle_beta   90.00
_cell.angle_gamma   90.00
#
_symmetry.space_group_name_H-M   'P 1'
#
loop_
_entity.id
_entity.type
_entity.pdbx_description
1 polymer ?
#
loop_
_entity_poly.entity_id
_entity_poly.type
_entity_poly.pdbx_seq_one_letter_code
_entity_poly.pdbx_strand_id
1 'polypeptide(L)'
;MIKFIKRANFSFLCFVALSGAVSAQTNGFTDQCKLTDSGAMLAMYDFEFRLCNSLAADFSALLAAQLLSPRPPITSTPYAIKSSKSFNAENRGGLAANTYLQTTGDGSNLINVAKLDVSDIFTGSDNTFPQITLSGDGQIIAPRLENSAGDPATAAATNAGRIYFNTTDNAVKVSNGTAWVSLMPQSRQLQVFTAVGPLTSISCSSNIRSIPFNKVSASSRLRITYKDEFTVLSGASFSAFRVEVRIDNATTSPVSMTNQFGVSCSGGLCSGGEDETFIGYADGIVAGAHTFTSVYTGLILGSPTCYRLAKYMVEIEEIP
;
A
#
# COMPACT_ATOMS: atom_id res chain seq x y z
N MET A 1 -62.63 -14.90 23.86
CA MET A 1 -62.03 -16.11 23.25
C MET A 1 -62.45 -16.15 21.78
N ILE A 2 -61.69 -15.50 20.89
CA ILE A 2 -61.87 -15.57 19.43
C ILE A 2 -60.46 -15.63 18.83
N LYS A 3 -60.25 -16.61 17.95
CA LYS A 3 -58.97 -17.13 17.47
C LYS A 3 -58.95 -16.99 15.94
N PHE A 4 -58.02 -16.22 15.37
CA PHE A 4 -57.75 -16.17 13.92
C PHE A 4 -56.24 -15.99 13.69
N ILE A 5 -55.50 -17.07 13.42
CA ILE A 5 -55.02 -17.58 12.12
C ILE A 5 -53.71 -16.92 11.63
N LYS A 6 -52.64 -17.72 11.70
CA LYS A 6 -51.32 -17.58 11.07
C LYS A 6 -51.44 -17.49 9.53
N ARG A 7 -50.58 -16.68 8.91
CA ARG A 7 -50.01 -16.99 7.58
C ARG A 7 -48.52 -16.70 7.53
N ALA A 8 -47.83 -17.55 6.80
CA ALA A 8 -46.39 -17.72 6.73
C ALA A 8 -45.83 -17.31 5.35
N ASN A 9 -44.52 -17.04 5.34
CA ASN A 9 -43.52 -17.23 4.26
C ASN A 9 -43.69 -16.52 2.92
N PHE A 10 -42.67 -15.73 2.53
CA PHE A 10 -41.97 -15.92 1.24
C PHE A 10 -40.57 -15.27 1.26
N SER A 11 -39.53 -16.12 1.26
CA SER A 11 -38.13 -15.73 1.04
C SER A 11 -37.83 -15.71 -0.46
N PHE A 12 -37.10 -14.71 -0.95
CA PHE A 12 -36.50 -14.74 -2.28
C PHE A 12 -35.01 -14.40 -2.17
N LEU A 13 -34.19 -15.45 -2.28
CA LEU A 13 -32.73 -15.40 -2.32
C LEU A 13 -32.33 -15.64 -3.78
N CYS A 14 -31.69 -14.67 -4.43
CA CYS A 14 -31.18 -14.82 -5.79
C CYS A 14 -29.66 -14.59 -5.77
N PHE A 15 -28.90 -15.69 -5.85
CA PHE A 15 -27.46 -15.71 -6.09
C PHE A 15 -27.24 -15.93 -7.60
N VAL A 16 -26.55 -15.01 -8.27
CA VAL A 16 -25.99 -15.25 -9.60
C VAL A 16 -24.48 -15.01 -9.52
N ALA A 17 -23.73 -16.09 -9.56
CA ALA A 17 -22.28 -16.11 -9.74
C ALA A 17 -21.99 -16.74 -11.12
N LEU A 18 -21.36 -15.99 -12.01
CA LEU A 18 -20.74 -16.52 -13.23
C LEU A 18 -19.44 -15.75 -13.51
N SER A 19 -18.34 -16.28 -13.00
CA SER A 19 -16.97 -15.96 -13.37
C SER A 19 -16.58 -16.74 -14.63
N GLY A 20 -16.41 -16.06 -15.76
CA GLY A 20 -15.85 -16.63 -16.99
C GLY A 20 -14.34 -16.35 -17.08
N ALA A 21 -13.55 -17.41 -17.10
CA ALA A 21 -12.10 -17.39 -17.21
C ALA A 21 -11.63 -16.93 -18.60
N VAL A 22 -10.56 -16.13 -18.63
CA VAL A 22 -9.75 -15.88 -19.83
C VAL A 22 -8.40 -16.55 -19.62
N SER A 23 -8.18 -17.68 -20.28
CA SER A 23 -6.85 -18.29 -20.40
C SER A 23 -6.68 -18.84 -21.81
N ALA A 24 -6.22 -18.00 -22.73
CA ALA A 24 -5.63 -18.44 -23.98
C ALA A 24 -4.11 -18.29 -23.83
N GLN A 25 -3.47 -19.29 -23.24
CA GLN A 25 -2.02 -19.44 -23.24
C GLN A 25 -1.68 -20.39 -24.39
N THR A 26 -1.03 -19.87 -25.43
CA THR A 26 -0.52 -20.68 -26.55
C THR A 26 0.64 -21.54 -26.04
N ASN A 27 0.34 -22.82 -25.81
CA ASN A 27 1.32 -23.83 -25.46
C ASN A 27 2.12 -24.22 -26.72
N GLY A 28 3.40 -23.85 -26.73
CA GLY A 28 4.45 -24.58 -27.45
C GLY A 28 4.61 -24.26 -28.94
N PHE A 29 5.75 -23.66 -29.28
CA PHE A 29 6.34 -23.79 -30.62
C PHE A 29 7.12 -25.11 -30.65
N THR A 30 6.78 -26.02 -31.57
CA THR A 30 7.60 -27.22 -31.83
C THR A 30 8.31 -27.03 -33.16
N ASP A 31 9.50 -26.42 -33.12
CA ASP A 31 10.35 -26.33 -34.31
C ASP A 31 11.20 -27.60 -34.42
N GLN A 32 10.86 -28.47 -35.37
CA GLN A 32 11.74 -29.56 -35.78
C GLN A 32 12.55 -29.11 -37.01
N CYS A 33 13.69 -28.49 -36.78
CA CYS A 33 14.69 -28.29 -37.83
C CYS A 33 15.53 -29.58 -37.96
N LYS A 34 15.25 -30.37 -39.00
CA LYS A 34 16.05 -31.55 -39.35
C LYS A 34 17.39 -31.12 -39.95
N LEU A 35 18.46 -31.24 -39.19
CA LEU A 35 19.83 -31.17 -39.71
C LEU A 35 20.03 -32.36 -40.67
N THR A 36 20.32 -32.06 -41.93
CA THR A 36 20.78 -33.07 -42.89
C THR A 36 22.27 -32.84 -43.10
N ASP A 37 23.09 -33.56 -42.35
CA ASP A 37 24.54 -33.59 -42.55
C ASP A 37 24.88 -34.61 -43.64
N SER A 38 25.60 -34.18 -44.68
CA SER A 38 26.06 -35.05 -45.76
C SER A 38 27.43 -35.70 -45.49
N GLY A 39 28.01 -35.51 -44.30
CA GLY A 39 29.06 -36.37 -43.76
C GLY A 39 30.46 -36.22 -44.37
N ALA A 40 30.80 -35.05 -44.92
CA ALA A 40 32.16 -34.77 -45.38
C ALA A 40 32.97 -34.00 -44.32
N MET A 41 33.89 -34.70 -43.64
CA MET A 41 34.81 -34.09 -42.67
C MET A 41 35.72 -33.08 -43.37
N LEU A 42 35.69 -31.82 -42.92
CA LEU A 42 36.48 -30.64 -43.36
C LEU A 42 35.78 -29.61 -44.28
N ALA A 43 34.46 -29.47 -44.26
CA ALA A 43 33.77 -28.33 -44.88
C ALA A 43 33.28 -27.31 -43.82
N MET A 44 33.50 -26.01 -44.08
CA MET A 44 32.85 -24.92 -43.36
C MET A 44 31.33 -25.04 -43.55
N TYR A 45 30.59 -25.16 -42.44
CA TYR A 45 29.13 -25.16 -42.47
C TYR A 45 28.62 -23.72 -42.62
N ASP A 46 27.80 -23.49 -43.64
CA ASP A 46 27.01 -22.27 -43.75
C ASP A 46 25.62 -22.56 -43.17
N PHE A 47 25.26 -21.84 -42.11
CA PHE A 47 23.98 -22.01 -41.43
C PHE A 47 23.01 -20.95 -41.96
N GLU A 48 22.11 -21.34 -42.87
CA GLU A 48 21.02 -20.46 -43.29
C GLU A 48 19.79 -20.72 -42.42
N PHE A 49 19.47 -19.77 -41.54
CA PHE A 49 18.21 -19.79 -40.80
C PHE A 49 17.13 -19.10 -41.64
N ARG A 50 16.13 -19.86 -42.09
CA ARG A 50 14.93 -19.28 -42.71
C ARG A 50 13.78 -19.28 -41.71
N LEU A 51 13.30 -18.09 -41.39
CA LEU A 51 12.05 -17.89 -40.66
C LEU A 51 10.89 -18.15 -41.63
N CYS A 52 10.36 -19.36 -41.64
CA CYS A 52 9.14 -19.67 -42.37
C CYS A 52 7.94 -19.23 -41.54
N ASN A 53 7.29 -18.13 -41.92
CA ASN A 53 5.98 -17.78 -41.35
C ASN A 53 4.95 -18.80 -41.88
N SER A 54 4.45 -19.67 -41.01
CA SER A 54 3.58 -20.80 -41.39
C SER A 54 2.11 -20.42 -41.61
N LEU A 55 1.77 -19.14 -41.65
CA LEU A 55 0.42 -18.61 -41.84
C LEU A 55 0.23 -17.98 -43.22
N ALA A 56 0.35 -18.77 -44.28
CA ALA A 56 -0.25 -18.46 -45.58
C ALA A 56 -0.39 -19.75 -46.42
N ALA A 57 -1.55 -20.41 -46.31
CA ALA A 57 -1.94 -21.54 -47.14
C ALA A 57 -2.44 -21.09 -48.53
N ASP A 58 -1.70 -20.21 -49.21
CA ASP A 58 -2.01 -19.84 -50.59
C ASP A 58 -0.73 -19.52 -51.37
N PHE A 59 -0.06 -20.59 -51.82
CA PHE A 59 1.25 -20.55 -52.47
C PHE A 59 1.17 -20.31 -53.99
N SER A 60 0.15 -19.60 -54.45
CA SER A 60 -0.12 -19.40 -55.89
C SER A 60 0.24 -18.00 -56.40
N ALA A 61 0.62 -17.05 -55.52
CA ALA A 61 0.77 -15.64 -55.90
C ALA A 61 2.07 -14.94 -55.45
N LEU A 62 3.04 -15.65 -54.86
CA LEU A 62 4.36 -15.08 -54.54
C LEU A 62 5.47 -15.51 -55.52
N LEU A 63 5.11 -15.66 -56.80
CA LEU A 63 6.07 -15.77 -57.91
C LEU A 63 6.60 -14.37 -58.30
N ALA A 64 7.18 -13.66 -57.33
CA ALA A 64 7.99 -12.46 -57.57
C ALA A 64 9.00 -12.20 -56.43
N ALA A 65 9.36 -13.24 -55.66
CA ALA A 65 10.59 -13.17 -54.87
C ALA A 65 11.74 -13.09 -55.87
N GLN A 66 12.18 -11.86 -56.13
CA GLN A 66 13.31 -11.53 -56.97
C GLN A 66 14.48 -12.39 -56.49
N LEU A 67 14.80 -13.42 -57.27
CA LEU A 67 15.94 -14.28 -57.04
C LEU A 67 17.16 -13.37 -57.19
N LEU A 68 17.62 -12.79 -56.08
CA LEU A 68 18.83 -11.99 -56.06
C LEU A 68 19.93 -12.91 -56.56
N SER A 69 20.59 -12.50 -57.65
CA SER A 69 21.71 -13.23 -58.21
C SER A 69 22.69 -13.54 -57.06
N PRO A 70 23.17 -14.80 -56.94
CA PRO A 70 24.11 -15.18 -55.91
C PRO A 70 25.25 -14.15 -55.88
N ARG A 71 25.49 -13.57 -54.70
CA ARG A 71 26.57 -12.59 -54.52
C ARG A 71 27.86 -13.25 -54.98
N PRO A 72 28.71 -12.58 -55.80
CA PRO A 72 29.96 -13.17 -56.25
C PRO A 72 30.75 -13.66 -55.03
N PRO A 73 31.25 -14.92 -55.03
CA PRO A 73 32.13 -15.37 -53.98
C PRO A 73 33.29 -14.39 -53.91
N ILE A 74 33.57 -13.89 -52.71
CA ILE A 74 34.75 -13.05 -52.52
C ILE A 74 35.94 -13.95 -52.87
N THR A 75 36.83 -13.51 -53.76
CA THR A 75 38.03 -14.28 -54.19
C THR A 75 39.37 -13.62 -53.83
N SER A 76 39.38 -12.55 -53.03
CA SER A 76 40.61 -11.92 -52.53
C SER A 76 41.19 -12.64 -51.31
N THR A 77 42.25 -13.42 -51.50
CA THR A 77 43.15 -13.83 -50.42
C THR A 77 44.11 -12.69 -50.06
N PRO A 78 44.45 -12.49 -48.77
CA PRO A 78 44.13 -13.31 -47.61
C PRO A 78 42.90 -12.81 -46.80
N TYR A 79 41.96 -13.72 -46.49
CA TYR A 79 40.83 -13.46 -45.62
C TYR A 79 41.25 -13.47 -44.14
N ALA A 80 41.49 -12.29 -43.57
CA ALA A 80 41.46 -12.14 -42.12
C ALA A 80 40.05 -11.76 -41.68
N ILE A 81 39.33 -12.68 -41.04
CA ILE A 81 38.23 -12.32 -40.14
C ILE A 81 38.88 -11.55 -38.99
N LYS A 82 38.90 -10.21 -39.07
CA LYS A 82 39.37 -9.37 -37.98
C LYS A 82 38.35 -9.40 -36.86
N SER A 83 38.52 -10.34 -35.93
CA SER A 83 37.95 -10.27 -34.58
C SER A 83 38.30 -8.89 -33.99
N SER A 84 37.29 -8.14 -33.60
CA SER A 84 37.34 -6.79 -33.04
C SER A 84 37.99 -6.72 -31.64
N LYS A 85 39.21 -7.25 -31.49
CA LYS A 85 40.15 -6.71 -30.50
C LYS A 85 40.79 -5.47 -31.11
N SER A 86 39.96 -4.42 -31.16
CA SER A 86 40.35 -3.06 -31.50
C SER A 86 41.31 -2.53 -30.45
N PHE A 87 42.58 -2.35 -30.81
CA PHE A 87 43.52 -1.53 -30.04
C PHE A 87 43.59 -0.08 -30.52
N ASN A 88 42.81 0.31 -31.54
CA ASN A 88 42.77 1.70 -31.99
C ASN A 88 41.51 2.39 -31.47
N ALA A 89 41.72 3.36 -30.59
CA ALA A 89 40.72 4.19 -29.92
C ALA A 89 39.88 5.09 -30.85
N GLU A 90 39.99 4.93 -32.17
CA GLU A 90 39.42 5.86 -33.15
C GLU A 90 37.92 5.65 -33.42
N ASN A 91 37.35 4.49 -33.05
CA ASN A 91 35.94 4.17 -33.35
C ASN A 91 34.97 4.33 -32.16
N ARG A 92 35.38 4.95 -31.04
CA ARG A 92 34.51 5.19 -29.88
C ARG A 92 34.07 6.66 -29.73
N GLY A 93 33.37 7.15 -30.75
CA GLY A 93 32.51 8.33 -30.63
C GLY A 93 33.22 9.68 -30.41
N GLY A 94 34.50 9.81 -30.77
CA GLY A 94 35.20 11.10 -30.74
C GLY A 94 35.50 11.67 -29.33
N LEU A 95 35.23 10.92 -28.26
CA LEU A 95 35.68 11.31 -26.92
C LEU A 95 37.16 10.92 -26.78
N ALA A 96 38.00 11.90 -26.43
CA ALA A 96 39.44 11.71 -26.28
C ALA A 96 39.74 10.59 -25.26
N ALA A 97 40.84 9.85 -25.46
CA ALA A 97 41.18 8.66 -24.67
C ALA A 97 41.34 8.91 -23.17
N ASN A 98 41.53 10.17 -22.76
CA ASN A 98 41.55 10.63 -21.37
C ASN A 98 40.15 10.70 -20.71
N THR A 99 39.08 10.52 -21.49
CA THR A 99 37.69 10.50 -21.01
C THR A 99 37.24 9.07 -20.65
N TYR A 100 37.95 8.06 -21.13
CA TYR A 100 37.71 6.67 -20.75
C TYR A 100 38.56 6.33 -19.53
N LEU A 101 37.99 5.53 -18.63
CA LEU A 101 38.66 5.03 -17.44
C LEU A 101 39.90 4.21 -17.86
N GLN A 102 41.10 4.79 -17.75
CA GLN A 102 42.34 4.13 -18.12
C GLN A 102 42.90 3.36 -16.92
N THR A 103 42.84 2.03 -16.98
CA THR A 103 43.59 1.18 -16.06
C THR A 103 44.89 0.75 -16.72
N THR A 104 46.02 1.20 -16.19
CA THR A 104 47.34 0.64 -16.56
C THR A 104 47.49 -0.73 -15.92
N GLY A 105 47.12 -1.80 -16.62
CA GLY A 105 47.59 -3.17 -16.39
C GLY A 105 47.13 -3.93 -15.13
N ASP A 106 46.74 -3.28 -14.04
CA ASP A 106 46.34 -3.94 -12.79
C ASP A 106 45.22 -3.20 -12.02
N GLY A 107 44.71 -2.09 -12.57
CA GLY A 107 43.70 -1.26 -11.92
C GLY A 107 44.19 -0.51 -10.68
N SER A 108 45.50 -0.45 -10.41
CA SER A 108 46.10 0.23 -9.25
C SER A 108 45.92 1.75 -9.25
N ASN A 109 45.77 2.38 -10.43
CA ASN A 109 45.69 3.83 -10.59
C ASN A 109 44.26 4.41 -10.78
N LEU A 110 43.22 3.66 -10.40
CA LEU A 110 41.86 4.20 -10.32
C LEU A 110 41.68 5.01 -9.03
N ILE A 111 42.21 6.25 -9.04
CA ILE A 111 42.27 7.13 -7.86
C ILE A 111 40.87 7.66 -7.46
N ASN A 112 39.85 7.53 -8.32
CA ASN A 112 38.51 8.08 -8.10
C ASN A 112 37.35 7.08 -8.32
N VAL A 113 37.65 5.79 -8.43
CA VAL A 113 36.60 4.77 -8.34
C VAL A 113 36.65 4.27 -6.92
N ALA A 114 35.60 4.53 -6.14
CA ALA A 114 35.45 3.96 -4.81
C ALA A 114 35.65 2.44 -4.91
N LYS A 115 36.85 1.97 -4.56
CA LYS A 115 37.14 0.55 -4.53
C LYS A 115 36.45 0.00 -3.29
N LEU A 116 35.53 -0.93 -3.53
CA LEU A 116 35.24 -1.94 -2.53
C LEU A 116 36.53 -2.76 -2.42
N ASP A 117 37.33 -2.54 -1.37
CA ASP A 117 38.48 -3.41 -1.12
C ASP A 117 37.99 -4.86 -0.88
N VAL A 118 38.88 -5.84 -0.94
CA VAL A 118 38.59 -7.27 -0.68
C VAL A 118 38.00 -7.53 0.71
N SER A 119 38.00 -6.51 1.57
CA SER A 119 37.42 -6.49 2.91
C SER A 119 36.02 -5.85 2.99
N ASP A 120 35.41 -5.46 1.86
CA ASP A 120 34.15 -4.69 1.79
C ASP A 120 34.23 -3.30 2.48
N ILE A 121 35.43 -2.74 2.60
CA ILE A 121 35.66 -1.42 3.23
C ILE A 121 36.00 -0.39 2.14
N PHE A 122 35.29 0.73 2.13
CA PHE A 122 35.62 1.87 1.28
C PHE A 122 36.79 2.66 1.86
N THR A 123 38.01 2.36 1.44
CA THR A 123 39.20 3.13 1.83
C THR A 123 39.60 4.11 0.71
N GLY A 124 39.34 5.40 0.93
CA GLY A 124 39.75 6.51 0.06
C GLY A 124 39.61 7.84 0.81
N SER A 125 40.53 8.78 0.58
CA SER A 125 40.54 10.10 1.24
C SER A 125 39.40 11.02 0.76
N ASP A 126 38.78 10.71 -0.37
CA ASP A 126 37.73 11.51 -1.02
C ASP A 126 36.45 10.69 -1.23
N ASN A 127 35.89 10.16 -0.14
CA ASN A 127 34.59 9.45 -0.15
C ASN A 127 33.39 10.43 -0.26
N THR A 128 33.42 11.37 -1.19
CA THR A 128 32.23 12.17 -1.53
C THR A 128 31.34 11.38 -2.49
N PHE A 129 30.40 10.62 -1.92
CA PHE A 129 29.25 10.15 -2.68
C PHE A 129 28.34 11.36 -2.94
N PRO A 130 27.99 11.71 -4.20
CA PRO A 130 27.25 12.94 -4.52
C PRO A 130 25.80 13.01 -3.98
N GLN A 131 25.35 12.00 -3.23
CA GLN A 131 24.08 12.02 -2.47
C GLN A 131 24.25 11.97 -0.95
N ILE A 132 25.50 11.88 -0.45
CA ILE A 132 25.81 11.94 0.98
C ILE A 132 26.87 13.03 1.16
N THR A 133 26.41 14.28 1.24
CA THR A 133 27.25 15.42 1.62
C THR A 133 27.30 15.51 3.13
N LEU A 134 28.43 15.10 3.71
CA LEU A 134 28.73 15.25 5.13
C LEU A 134 29.38 16.62 5.33
N SER A 135 28.61 17.66 5.64
CA SER A 135 29.16 18.99 5.94
C SER A 135 29.19 19.24 7.46
N GLY A 136 30.28 19.86 7.94
CA GLY A 136 30.45 20.30 9.34
C GLY A 136 30.70 19.18 10.36
N ASP A 137 31.78 18.41 10.19
CA ASP A 137 32.11 17.21 10.99
C ASP A 137 30.99 16.15 11.02
N GLY A 138 30.00 16.27 10.14
CA GLY A 138 28.79 15.44 10.01
C GLY A 138 29.09 14.03 9.54
N GLN A 139 29.96 13.32 10.25
CA GLN A 139 30.23 11.91 10.09
C GLN A 139 28.91 11.16 10.33
N ILE A 140 28.45 10.35 9.36
CA ILE A 140 27.51 9.27 9.70
C ILE A 140 28.34 8.25 10.46
N ILE A 141 28.48 8.46 11.77
CA ILE A 141 29.20 7.55 12.67
C ILE A 141 28.35 6.28 12.80
N ALA A 142 28.49 5.38 11.82
CA ALA A 142 27.82 4.09 11.74
C ALA A 142 26.28 4.18 11.85
N PRO A 143 25.54 4.30 10.73
CA PRO A 143 24.11 4.01 10.77
C PRO A 143 23.98 2.50 10.99
N ARG A 144 23.94 2.09 12.26
CA ARG A 144 23.82 0.69 12.64
C ARG A 144 22.34 0.32 12.54
N LEU A 145 21.93 -0.08 11.35
CA LEU A 145 20.61 -0.66 11.12
C LEU A 145 20.60 -2.08 11.68
N GLU A 146 20.49 -2.18 13.00
CA GLU A 146 20.36 -3.46 13.68
C GLU A 146 18.92 -3.91 13.62
N ASN A 147 18.72 -5.15 13.17
CA ASN A 147 17.50 -5.89 13.39
C ASN A 147 17.64 -6.64 14.73
N SER A 148 17.27 -5.98 15.83
CA SER A 148 17.30 -6.56 17.17
C SER A 148 15.88 -6.74 17.68
N ALA A 149 15.61 -7.89 18.31
CA ALA A 149 14.34 -8.20 18.96
C ALA A 149 14.06 -7.34 20.21
N GLY A 150 14.97 -6.46 20.61
CA GLY A 150 14.73 -5.55 21.72
C GLY A 150 15.64 -4.33 21.64
N ASP A 151 15.40 -3.39 22.55
CA ASP A 151 16.28 -2.24 22.73
C ASP A 151 17.73 -2.72 22.93
N PRO A 152 18.72 -2.11 22.25
CA PRO A 152 20.13 -2.33 22.56
C PRO A 152 20.41 -1.97 24.03
N ALA A 153 21.67 -2.14 24.47
CA ALA A 153 22.12 -1.66 25.78
C ALA A 153 21.53 -0.27 26.10
N THR A 154 21.23 -0.06 27.40
CA THR A 154 20.50 1.12 27.89
C THR A 154 20.97 2.39 27.21
N ALA A 155 20.01 3.21 26.76
CA ALA A 155 20.32 4.50 26.16
C ALA A 155 21.16 5.33 27.14
N ALA A 156 22.26 5.87 26.63
CA ALA A 156 23.26 6.60 27.40
C ALA A 156 23.84 7.72 26.52
N ALA A 157 24.45 8.73 27.12
CA ALA A 157 25.00 9.87 26.37
C ALA A 157 25.96 9.43 25.25
N THR A 158 26.69 8.32 25.44
CA THR A 158 27.61 7.74 24.46
C THR A 158 26.95 7.16 23.21
N ASN A 159 25.63 6.94 23.25
CA ASN A 159 24.86 6.44 22.11
C ASN A 159 23.74 7.40 21.68
N ALA A 160 23.74 8.65 22.14
CA ALA A 160 22.80 9.67 21.68
C ALA A 160 22.87 9.84 20.15
N GLY A 161 21.72 9.96 19.50
CA GLY A 161 21.58 10.09 18.04
C GLY A 161 21.65 8.77 17.27
N ARG A 162 22.00 7.64 17.91
CA ARG A 162 21.95 6.33 17.24
C ARG A 162 20.51 5.97 16.91
N ILE A 163 20.31 5.40 15.72
CA ILE A 163 19.02 4.95 15.20
C ILE A 163 19.09 3.44 15.00
N TYR A 164 18.05 2.71 15.39
CA TYR A 164 17.92 1.27 15.09
C TYR A 164 16.45 0.88 14.89
N PHE A 165 16.20 -0.32 14.37
CA PHE A 165 14.86 -0.87 14.22
C PHE A 165 14.60 -1.97 15.26
N ASN A 166 13.66 -1.74 16.16
CA ASN A 166 13.22 -2.72 17.14
C ASN A 166 12.16 -3.62 16.50
N THR A 167 12.45 -4.91 16.32
CA THR A 167 11.49 -5.83 15.70
C THR A 167 10.36 -6.29 16.63
N THR A 168 10.55 -6.23 17.96
CA THR A 168 9.45 -6.51 18.89
C THR A 168 8.45 -5.38 18.90
N ASP A 169 8.93 -4.14 18.90
CA ASP A 169 8.07 -2.95 18.86
C ASP A 169 7.70 -2.55 17.42
N ASN A 170 8.26 -3.22 16.40
CA ASN A 170 8.13 -2.89 14.99
C ASN A 170 8.33 -1.37 14.71
N ALA A 171 9.36 -0.79 15.32
CA ALA A 171 9.53 0.65 15.39
C ALA A 171 10.99 1.09 15.17
N VAL A 172 11.15 2.18 14.44
CA VAL A 172 12.45 2.88 14.35
C VAL A 172 12.61 3.73 15.60
N LYS A 173 13.66 3.48 16.39
CA LYS A 173 13.98 4.26 17.59
C LYS A 173 15.27 5.04 17.43
N VAL A 174 15.35 6.18 18.12
CA VAL A 174 16.55 7.00 18.29
C VAL A 174 16.90 7.10 19.78
N SER A 175 18.17 7.00 20.14
CA SER A 175 18.60 7.30 21.51
C SER A 175 18.67 8.81 21.70
N ASN A 176 18.03 9.35 22.73
CA ASN A 176 18.18 10.75 23.13
C ASN A 176 19.31 10.96 24.17
N GLY A 177 20.12 9.93 24.43
CA GLY A 177 21.15 9.93 25.47
C GLY A 177 20.70 9.44 26.85
N THR A 178 19.40 9.19 27.05
CA THR A 178 18.84 8.67 28.31
C THR A 178 17.77 7.59 28.10
N ALA A 179 17.08 7.61 26.97
CA ALA A 179 16.06 6.65 26.57
C ALA A 179 16.10 6.39 25.05
N TRP A 180 15.62 5.22 24.65
CA TRP A 180 15.30 4.92 23.25
C TRP A 180 13.89 5.45 22.94
N VAL A 181 13.81 6.48 22.13
CA VAL A 181 12.57 7.15 21.74
C VAL A 181 12.16 6.67 20.36
N SER A 182 10.91 6.24 20.18
CA SER A 182 10.42 5.88 18.86
C SER A 182 10.28 7.13 17.97
N LEU A 183 10.90 7.11 16.79
CA LEU A 183 10.76 8.16 15.78
C LEU A 183 9.39 8.08 15.08
N MET A 184 8.83 6.89 15.06
CA MET A 184 7.49 6.59 14.58
C MET A 184 6.81 5.81 15.70
N PRO A 185 6.34 6.48 16.78
CA PRO A 185 5.58 5.79 17.81
C PRO A 185 4.51 4.95 17.10
N GLN A 186 4.45 3.66 17.49
CA GLN A 186 3.71 2.61 16.78
C GLN A 186 2.41 3.15 16.19
N SER A 187 2.18 2.77 14.94
CA SER A 187 1.07 3.20 14.10
C SER A 187 -0.14 3.64 14.90
N ARG A 188 -0.57 4.90 14.71
CA ARG A 188 -1.92 5.34 15.08
C ARG A 188 -2.88 4.21 14.77
N GLN A 189 -3.40 3.55 15.81
CA GLN A 189 -4.26 2.40 15.60
C GLN A 189 -5.60 2.96 15.17
N LEU A 190 -5.85 2.91 13.87
CA LEU A 190 -7.11 3.34 13.27
C LEU A 190 -8.00 2.12 13.07
N GLN A 191 -9.14 2.12 13.75
CA GLN A 191 -10.21 1.15 13.55
C GLN A 191 -11.37 1.86 12.86
N VAL A 192 -11.74 1.37 11.67
CA VAL A 192 -12.84 1.94 10.87
C VAL A 192 -13.98 0.93 10.79
N PHE A 193 -15.17 1.37 11.17
CA PHE A 193 -16.38 0.57 11.14
C PHE A 193 -17.40 1.25 10.24
N THR A 194 -17.83 0.56 9.19
CA THR A 194 -18.89 1.04 8.30
C THR A 194 -19.94 -0.06 8.15
N ALA A 195 -21.18 0.34 7.96
CA ALA A 195 -22.17 -0.57 7.42
C ALA A 195 -23.23 0.19 6.62
N VAL A 196 -23.96 -0.59 5.82
CA VAL A 196 -25.12 -0.17 5.03
C VAL A 196 -26.23 -1.17 5.33
N GLY A 197 -27.35 -0.73 5.91
CA GLY A 197 -28.50 -1.59 6.26
C GLY A 197 -29.86 -1.02 5.84
N PRO A 198 -30.95 -1.78 5.90
CA PRO A 198 -32.27 -1.25 5.59
C PRO A 198 -32.71 -0.17 6.59
N LEU A 199 -33.59 0.72 6.12
CA LEU A 199 -34.23 1.75 6.93
C LEU A 199 -35.07 1.06 8.02
N THR A 200 -34.75 1.32 9.27
CA THR A 200 -35.37 0.64 10.43
C THR A 200 -35.86 1.66 11.43
N SER A 201 -37.06 1.46 11.96
CA SER A 201 -37.53 2.24 13.10
C SER A 201 -36.77 1.81 14.35
N ILE A 202 -36.38 2.79 15.14
CA ILE A 202 -35.63 2.62 16.39
C ILE A 202 -36.26 3.49 17.48
N SER A 203 -36.06 3.11 18.74
CA SER A 203 -36.47 3.96 19.86
C SER A 203 -35.49 5.13 20.01
N CYS A 204 -35.99 6.34 20.18
CA CYS A 204 -35.19 7.57 20.42
C CYS A 204 -34.53 7.63 21.81
N SER A 205 -34.30 6.48 22.46
CA SER A 205 -33.64 6.34 23.75
C SER A 205 -32.90 5.00 23.89
N SER A 206 -32.83 4.21 22.82
CA SER A 206 -32.07 2.96 22.80
C SER A 206 -30.67 3.18 22.24
N ASN A 207 -29.74 2.30 22.61
CA ASN A 207 -28.45 2.19 21.94
C ASN A 207 -28.68 1.88 20.45
N ILE A 208 -28.04 2.66 19.58
CA ILE A 208 -28.26 2.63 18.13
C ILE A 208 -27.17 1.83 17.45
N ARG A 209 -25.94 2.08 17.88
CA ARG A 209 -24.74 1.33 17.49
C ARG A 209 -24.07 0.85 18.76
N SER A 210 -23.52 -0.35 18.69
CA SER A 210 -22.71 -0.97 19.73
C SER A 210 -21.58 -1.67 19.00
N ILE A 211 -20.39 -1.10 19.04
CA ILE A 211 -19.25 -1.53 18.24
C ILE A 211 -18.10 -1.86 19.18
N PRO A 212 -17.65 -3.12 19.22
CA PRO A 212 -16.48 -3.47 20.01
C PRO A 212 -15.22 -2.90 19.36
N PHE A 213 -14.32 -2.35 20.17
CA PHE A 213 -12.98 -1.93 19.75
C PHE A 213 -11.96 -2.26 20.84
N ASN A 214 -10.68 -2.37 20.47
CA ASN A 214 -9.60 -2.54 21.44
C ASN A 214 -8.76 -1.27 21.51
N LYS A 215 -8.46 -0.80 22.73
CA LYS A 215 -7.50 0.26 23.01
C LYS A 215 -6.17 -0.37 23.41
N VAL A 216 -5.07 0.07 22.79
CA VAL A 216 -3.73 -0.52 22.99
C VAL A 216 -3.03 0.04 24.22
N SER A 217 -2.99 1.36 24.36
CA SER A 217 -2.31 2.04 25.47
C SER A 217 -3.29 2.75 26.38
N ALA A 218 -3.09 2.62 27.69
CA ALA A 218 -3.83 3.37 28.71
C ALA A 218 -3.37 4.84 28.79
N SER A 219 -2.18 5.16 28.26
CA SER A 219 -1.63 6.52 28.28
C SER A 219 -2.04 7.37 27.07
N SER A 220 -2.47 6.72 25.99
CA SER A 220 -2.88 7.40 24.76
C SER A 220 -4.32 7.92 24.89
N ARG A 221 -4.67 8.87 24.04
CA ARG A 221 -6.05 9.35 23.88
C ARG A 221 -6.71 8.76 22.64
N LEU A 222 -8.03 8.68 22.63
CA LEU A 222 -8.78 8.32 21.43
C LEU A 222 -9.27 9.58 20.72
N ARG A 223 -9.18 9.62 19.40
CA ARG A 223 -9.96 10.52 18.54
C ARG A 223 -11.02 9.70 17.85
N ILE A 224 -12.28 10.13 17.97
CA ILE A 224 -13.42 9.41 17.45
C ILE A 224 -14.11 10.29 16.42
N THR A 225 -14.22 9.81 15.19
CA THR A 225 -15.06 10.39 14.14
C THR A 225 -16.30 9.54 14.01
N TYR A 226 -17.47 10.11 14.24
CA TYR A 226 -18.74 9.44 14.02
C TYR A 226 -19.52 10.17 12.94
N LYS A 227 -19.94 9.43 11.92
CA LYS A 227 -20.90 9.86 10.92
C LYS A 227 -22.08 8.91 10.92
N ASP A 228 -23.29 9.45 10.91
CA ASP A 228 -24.51 8.66 10.77
C ASP A 228 -25.56 9.46 10.01
N GLU A 229 -26.46 8.73 9.39
CA GLU A 229 -27.60 9.27 8.66
C GLU A 229 -28.86 8.84 9.41
N PHE A 230 -29.62 9.78 9.93
CA PHE A 230 -30.85 9.49 10.67
C PHE A 230 -31.97 10.42 10.25
N THR A 231 -33.20 10.01 10.54
CA THR A 231 -34.39 10.83 10.36
C THR A 231 -35.23 10.74 11.61
N VAL A 232 -35.79 11.86 12.05
CA VAL A 232 -36.74 11.83 13.16
C VAL A 232 -38.11 12.28 12.68
N LEU A 233 -39.14 11.49 13.02
CA LEU A 233 -40.54 11.87 12.86
C LEU A 233 -41.12 12.29 14.21
N SER A 234 -41.66 13.50 14.26
CA SER A 234 -42.40 14.01 15.42
C SER A 234 -43.73 14.60 15.00
N GLY A 235 -44.74 14.45 15.85
CA GLY A 235 -46.02 15.17 15.73
C GLY A 235 -46.05 16.48 16.51
N ALA A 236 -44.99 16.81 17.25
CA ALA A 236 -44.86 18.07 17.96
C ALA A 236 -44.36 19.18 17.03
N SER A 237 -44.78 20.43 17.26
CA SER A 237 -44.35 21.60 16.48
C SER A 237 -42.84 21.88 16.56
N PHE A 238 -42.18 21.35 17.59
CA PHE A 238 -40.74 21.39 17.75
C PHE A 238 -40.26 20.11 18.43
N SER A 239 -39.14 19.56 17.97
CA SER A 239 -38.47 18.46 18.65
C SER A 239 -36.96 18.65 18.55
N ALA A 240 -36.29 18.60 19.70
CA ALA A 240 -34.85 18.67 19.81
C ALA A 240 -34.30 17.31 20.25
N PHE A 241 -33.16 16.96 19.69
CA PHE A 241 -32.51 15.67 19.89
C PHE A 241 -31.04 15.87 20.11
N ARG A 242 -30.45 14.92 20.84
CA ARG A 242 -29.04 14.84 21.09
C ARG A 242 -28.54 13.48 20.62
N VAL A 243 -27.55 13.45 19.75
CA VAL A 243 -26.69 12.27 19.60
C VAL A 243 -25.66 12.32 20.70
N GLU A 244 -25.49 11.22 21.44
CA GLU A 244 -24.45 11.06 22.43
C GLU A 244 -23.63 9.82 22.07
N VAL A 245 -22.31 9.98 22.07
CA VAL A 245 -21.39 8.84 22.03
C VAL A 245 -20.84 8.55 23.41
N ARG A 246 -20.85 7.26 23.75
CA ARG A 246 -20.40 6.69 25.01
C ARG A 246 -19.37 5.60 24.73
N ILE A 247 -18.45 5.43 25.67
CA ILE A 247 -17.54 4.28 25.74
C ILE A 247 -17.99 3.47 26.96
N ASP A 248 -18.24 2.18 26.77
CA ASP A 248 -18.70 1.26 27.81
C ASP A 248 -19.97 1.73 28.54
N ASN A 249 -20.89 2.37 27.80
CA ASN A 249 -22.10 3.03 28.31
C ASN A 249 -21.85 4.15 29.35
N ALA A 250 -20.60 4.56 29.58
CA ALA A 250 -20.31 5.67 30.47
C ALA A 250 -20.76 7.00 29.86
N THR A 251 -21.54 7.78 30.62
CA THR A 251 -21.98 9.15 30.27
C THR A 251 -20.93 10.20 30.60
N THR A 252 -20.01 9.88 31.52
CA THR A 252 -19.00 10.78 32.07
C THR A 252 -17.63 10.14 31.94
N SER A 253 -17.08 10.15 30.74
CA SER A 253 -15.66 10.30 30.48
C SER A 253 -15.43 9.90 29.03
N PRO A 254 -14.71 10.71 28.24
CA PRO A 254 -13.85 11.82 28.70
C PRO A 254 -14.43 13.20 28.41
N VAL A 255 -15.38 13.31 27.48
CA VAL A 255 -16.49 14.28 27.46
C VAL A 255 -17.58 13.56 26.67
N SER A 256 -18.83 13.60 27.10
CA SER A 256 -19.92 13.09 26.26
C SER A 256 -19.85 13.82 24.91
N MET A 257 -19.42 13.14 23.85
CA MET A 257 -19.38 13.73 22.52
C MET A 257 -20.83 13.85 22.08
N THR A 258 -21.36 15.07 22.18
CA THR A 258 -22.77 15.33 21.92
C THR A 258 -22.93 16.30 20.78
N ASN A 259 -23.83 15.98 19.87
CA ASN A 259 -24.34 16.92 18.88
C ASN A 259 -25.84 17.07 19.08
N GLN A 260 -26.34 18.31 19.03
CA GLN A 260 -27.74 18.63 19.21
C GLN A 260 -28.32 19.18 17.92
N PHE A 261 -29.45 18.62 17.50
CA PHE A 261 -30.18 19.05 16.32
C PHE A 261 -31.67 19.23 16.66
N GLY A 262 -32.35 20.07 15.90
CA GLY A 262 -33.75 20.41 16.12
C GLY A 262 -34.53 20.37 14.82
N VAL A 263 -35.75 19.85 14.88
CA VAL A 263 -36.70 19.88 13.77
C VAL A 263 -37.87 20.76 14.20
N SER A 264 -38.14 21.81 13.44
CA SER A 264 -39.27 22.73 13.66
C SER A 264 -40.21 22.73 12.46
N CYS A 265 -41.50 22.81 12.72
CA CYS A 265 -42.55 22.70 11.70
C CYS A 265 -43.85 23.35 12.18
N SER A 266 -44.55 24.01 11.27
CA SER A 266 -45.84 24.66 11.55
C SER A 266 -47.01 23.70 11.29
N GLY A 267 -47.21 22.74 12.19
CA GLY A 267 -48.32 21.79 12.17
C GLY A 267 -48.12 20.58 11.24
N GLY A 268 -48.37 19.37 11.75
CA GLY A 268 -48.27 18.11 11.00
C GLY A 268 -47.12 17.19 11.45
N LEU A 269 -46.84 16.17 10.64
CA LEU A 269 -45.69 15.27 10.81
C LEU A 269 -44.42 15.96 10.33
N CYS A 270 -43.41 16.01 11.18
CA CYS A 270 -42.18 16.74 10.93
C CYS A 270 -41.04 15.76 10.74
N SER A 271 -40.37 15.84 9.59
CA SER A 271 -39.18 15.04 9.28
C SER A 271 -37.97 15.95 9.11
N GLY A 272 -36.96 15.74 9.93
CA GLY A 272 -35.61 16.25 9.68
C GLY A 272 -34.69 15.06 9.50
N GLY A 273 -33.97 15.02 8.38
CA GLY A 273 -32.91 14.06 8.12
C GLY A 273 -31.61 14.83 7.95
N GLU A 274 -30.60 14.48 8.74
CA GLU A 274 -29.32 15.17 8.73
C GLU A 274 -28.21 14.14 8.55
N ASP A 275 -27.26 14.45 7.65
CA ASP A 275 -25.98 13.78 7.55
C ASP A 275 -25.05 14.40 8.59
N GLU A 276 -25.05 13.85 9.80
CA GLU A 276 -24.27 14.41 10.90
C GLU A 276 -22.91 13.74 10.97
N THR A 277 -21.87 14.57 11.05
CA THR A 277 -20.51 14.11 11.36
C THR A 277 -20.01 14.90 12.55
N PHE A 278 -19.56 14.20 13.59
CA PHE A 278 -18.88 14.85 14.70
C PHE A 278 -17.58 14.13 15.05
N ILE A 279 -16.62 14.93 15.50
CA ILE A 279 -15.30 14.51 15.91
C ILE A 279 -15.13 14.90 17.37
N GLY A 280 -14.69 13.98 18.19
CA GLY A 280 -14.31 14.30 19.56
C GLY A 280 -13.20 13.42 20.08
N TYR A 281 -12.82 13.68 21.33
CA TYR A 281 -11.67 13.05 21.96
C TYR A 281 -12.07 12.36 23.25
N ALA A 282 -11.39 11.26 23.54
CA ALA A 282 -11.55 10.48 24.75
C ALA A 282 -10.20 10.16 25.42
N ASP A 283 -9.92 10.84 26.54
CA ASP A 283 -8.79 10.64 27.45
C ASP A 283 -9.08 9.69 28.63
N GLY A 284 -8.05 9.07 29.21
CA GLY A 284 -8.19 8.28 30.46
C GLY A 284 -8.97 6.97 30.33
N ILE A 285 -9.22 6.50 29.11
CA ILE A 285 -9.73 5.14 28.86
C ILE A 285 -8.57 4.16 29.08
N VAL A 286 -8.80 3.11 29.88
CA VAL A 286 -7.78 2.09 30.14
C VAL A 286 -7.44 1.30 28.87
N ALA A 287 -6.30 0.62 28.82
CA ALA A 287 -6.03 -0.32 27.73
C ALA A 287 -6.95 -1.56 27.84
N GLY A 288 -7.36 -2.12 26.71
CA GLY A 288 -8.18 -3.33 26.66
C GLY A 288 -9.37 -3.25 25.71
N ALA A 289 -10.32 -4.16 25.92
CA ALA A 289 -11.54 -4.23 25.12
C ALA A 289 -12.60 -3.24 25.64
N HIS A 290 -13.21 -2.51 24.70
CA HIS A 290 -14.20 -1.49 24.95
C HIS A 290 -15.35 -1.58 23.96
N THR A 291 -16.45 -0.90 24.27
CA THR A 291 -17.61 -0.78 23.38
C THR A 291 -17.92 0.68 23.11
N PHE A 292 -17.80 1.08 21.85
CA PHE A 292 -18.37 2.33 21.37
C PHE A 292 -19.90 2.18 21.29
N THR A 293 -20.63 3.15 21.85
CA THR A 293 -22.08 3.20 21.78
C THR A 293 -22.55 4.57 21.33
N SER A 294 -23.44 4.64 20.34
CA SER A 294 -24.19 5.86 20.04
C SER A 294 -25.64 5.75 20.52
N VAL A 295 -26.15 6.84 21.08
CA VAL A 295 -27.50 6.94 21.64
C VAL A 295 -28.14 8.22 21.12
N TYR A 296 -29.39 8.14 20.66
CA TYR A 296 -30.21 9.33 20.47
C TYR A 296 -31.00 9.55 21.75
N THR A 297 -31.00 10.78 22.23
CA THR A 297 -31.76 11.20 23.40
C THR A 297 -32.65 12.37 22.99
N GLY A 298 -33.97 12.20 23.12
CA GLY A 298 -34.91 13.31 22.95
C GLY A 298 -34.76 14.32 24.08
N LEU A 299 -34.68 15.61 23.74
CA LEU A 299 -34.54 16.70 24.71
C LEU A 299 -35.88 17.36 25.07
N ILE A 300 -36.95 17.16 24.28
CA ILE A 300 -38.25 17.85 24.42
C ILE A 300 -39.44 16.90 24.26
N LEU A 301 -40.58 17.30 24.84
CA LEU A 301 -41.89 16.64 24.84
C LEU A 301 -42.42 16.27 23.44
N GLY A 302 -43.03 15.10 23.39
CA GLY A 302 -43.44 14.38 22.19
C GLY A 302 -42.82 12.99 22.25
N SER A 303 -43.48 11.96 21.75
CA SER A 303 -42.88 10.61 21.63
C SER A 303 -42.40 10.46 20.19
N PRO A 304 -41.22 10.99 19.83
CA PRO A 304 -40.74 10.92 18.47
C PRO A 304 -40.45 9.48 18.07
N THR A 305 -40.65 9.20 16.79
CA THR A 305 -40.17 7.95 16.19
C THR A 305 -38.87 8.24 15.47
N CYS A 306 -37.79 7.60 15.89
CA CYS A 306 -36.50 7.73 15.25
C CYS A 306 -36.39 6.67 14.15
N TYR A 307 -35.88 7.07 13.01
CA TYR A 307 -35.56 6.22 11.89
C TYR A 307 -34.08 6.31 11.63
N ARG A 308 -33.50 5.15 11.36
CA ARG A 308 -32.09 5.03 11.03
C ARG A 308 -31.96 4.75 9.56
N LEU A 309 -31.15 5.54 8.87
CA LEU A 309 -30.75 5.25 7.51
C LEU A 309 -29.55 4.31 7.52
N ALA A 310 -29.26 3.79 6.34
CA ALA A 310 -28.39 2.64 6.18
C ALA A 310 -26.96 2.89 6.65
N LYS A 311 -26.47 4.10 6.43
CA LYS A 311 -25.05 4.43 6.33
C LYS A 311 -24.56 5.02 7.63
N TYR A 312 -23.51 4.41 8.17
CA TYR A 312 -22.73 5.02 9.22
C TYR A 312 -21.25 4.75 9.02
N MET A 313 -20.44 5.57 9.66
CA MET A 313 -19.01 5.41 9.79
C MET A 313 -18.60 5.75 11.21
N VAL A 314 -17.81 4.87 11.82
CA VAL A 314 -17.11 5.15 13.08
C VAL A 314 -15.63 4.93 12.84
N GLU A 315 -14.84 5.97 13.03
CA GLU A 315 -13.39 5.88 13.06
C GLU A 315 -12.95 6.10 14.50
N ILE A 316 -12.16 5.17 15.02
CA ILE A 316 -11.55 5.27 16.35
C ILE A 316 -10.05 5.21 16.13
N GLU A 317 -9.38 6.33 16.38
CA GLU A 317 -7.94 6.46 16.26
C GLU A 317 -7.31 6.63 17.63
N GLU A 318 -6.30 5.83 17.91
CA GLU A 318 -5.46 6.01 19.08
C GLU A 318 -4.30 6.98 18.80
N ILE A 319 -4.24 8.07 19.57
CA ILE A 319 -3.24 9.13 19.48
C ILE A 319 -2.37 9.06 20.74
N PRO A 320 -1.03 8.98 20.61
CA PRO A 320 -0.10 8.96 21.74
C PRO A 320 -0.29 10.11 22.74
#